data_AF-A0A3D5G6Z2-F1
#
_entry.id   AF-A0A3D5G6Z2-F1
#
_cell.length_a   1.000
_cell.length_b   1.000
_cell.length_c   1.000
_cell.angle_alpha   90.00
_cell.angle_beta   90.00
_cell.angle_gamma   90.00
#
_symmetry.space_group_name_H-M   'P 1'
#
loop_
_entity.id
_entity.type
_entity.pdbx_description
1 polymer ?
#
loop_
_entity_poly.entity_id
_entity_poly.type
_entity_poly.pdbx_seq_one_letter_code
_entity_poly.pdbx_strand_id
1 'polypeptide(L)'
;GKNRPEAIRQAQVKLRSLTGDTLAASYKPQLTKLLKQKLKETHAIRKRSQAERDACSVDSQAERRDEEYKKYDKTGKQIYLSLKNLDKFCQASKPFSHPFYWAAFTCTGVGNTPLC
;
A
#
# COMPACT_ATOMS: atom_id res chain seq x y z
N GLY A 1 -19.84 2.23 -21.69
CA GLY A 1 -18.84 2.09 -20.62
C GLY A 1 -19.08 0.79 -19.88
N LYS A 2 -18.03 0.04 -19.49
CA LYS A 2 -18.21 -1.19 -18.70
C LYS A 2 -18.83 -0.84 -17.34
N ASN A 3 -19.82 -1.60 -16.91
CA ASN A 3 -20.41 -1.39 -15.59
C ASN A 3 -19.37 -1.72 -14.49
N ARG A 4 -19.49 -1.06 -13.34
CA ARG A 4 -18.54 -1.15 -12.22
C ARG A 4 -18.21 -2.59 -11.79
N PRO A 5 -19.16 -3.55 -11.71
CA PRO A 5 -18.84 -4.93 -11.35
C PRO A 5 -17.90 -5.62 -12.34
N GLU A 6 -18.13 -5.44 -13.64
CA GLU A 6 -17.29 -6.05 -14.67
C GLU A 6 -15.87 -5.49 -14.66
N ALA A 7 -15.72 -4.18 -14.40
CA ALA A 7 -14.41 -3.57 -14.23
C ALA A 7 -13.64 -4.14 -13.03
N ILE A 8 -14.32 -4.37 -11.89
CA ILE A 8 -13.71 -4.96 -10.69
C ILE A 8 -13.31 -6.42 -10.96
N ARG A 9 -14.19 -7.21 -11.58
CA ARG A 9 -13.89 -8.61 -11.96
C ARG A 9 -12.63 -8.69 -12.83
N GLN A 10 -12.56 -7.84 -13.86
CA GLN A 10 -11.40 -7.78 -14.74
C GLN A 10 -10.12 -7.35 -14.01
N ALA A 11 -10.21 -6.39 -13.09
CA ALA A 11 -9.07 -5.97 -12.27
C ALA A 11 -8.56 -7.10 -11.37
N GLN A 12 -9.46 -7.86 -10.76
CA GLN A 12 -9.06 -9.01 -9.92
C GLN A 12 -8.41 -10.12 -10.74
N VAL A 13 -8.95 -10.45 -11.93
CA VAL A 13 -8.34 -11.45 -12.83
C VAL A 13 -6.93 -11.00 -13.21
N LYS A 14 -6.77 -9.75 -13.64
CA LYS A 14 -5.45 -9.17 -13.98
C LYS A 14 -4.47 -9.23 -12.81
N LEU A 15 -4.93 -8.95 -11.58
CA LEU A 15 -4.07 -9.00 -10.40
C LEU A 15 -3.61 -10.44 -10.09
N ARG A 16 -4.51 -11.42 -10.17
CA ARG A 16 -4.20 -12.83 -9.90
C ARG A 16 -3.31 -13.47 -10.97
N SER A 17 -3.41 -13.01 -12.22
CA SER A 17 -2.60 -13.50 -13.34
C SER A 17 -1.31 -12.68 -13.55
N LEU A 18 -1.08 -11.62 -12.78
CA LEU A 18 0.12 -10.80 -12.91
C LEU A 18 1.36 -11.64 -12.63
N THR A 19 2.29 -11.67 -13.59
CA THR A 19 3.57 -12.35 -13.43
C THR A 19 4.62 -11.44 -12.81
N GLY A 20 5.64 -12.05 -12.21
CA GLY A 20 6.82 -11.33 -11.73
C GLY A 20 7.49 -10.48 -12.82
N ASP A 21 7.63 -11.02 -14.04
CA ASP A 21 8.20 -10.30 -15.19
C ASP A 21 7.38 -9.07 -15.58
N THR A 22 6.05 -9.21 -15.63
CA THR A 22 5.15 -8.09 -15.94
C THR A 22 5.21 -7.04 -14.82
N LEU A 23 5.26 -7.48 -13.56
CA LEU A 23 5.45 -6.61 -12.41
C LEU A 23 6.77 -5.83 -12.53
N ALA A 24 7.86 -6.50 -12.89
CA ALA A 24 9.19 -5.91 -13.05
C ALA A 24 9.25 -4.89 -14.19
N ALA A 25 8.71 -5.24 -15.36
CA ALA A 25 8.82 -4.41 -16.56
C ALA A 25 7.85 -3.21 -16.52
N SER A 26 6.58 -3.45 -16.20
CA SER A 26 5.52 -2.45 -16.39
C SER A 26 5.24 -1.61 -15.13
N TYR A 27 5.35 -2.22 -13.94
CA TYR A 27 4.83 -1.61 -12.71
C TYR A 27 5.93 -1.18 -11.74
N LYS A 28 7.03 -1.93 -11.63
CA LYS A 28 8.12 -1.67 -10.69
C LYS A 28 8.69 -0.24 -10.81
N PRO A 29 8.93 0.34 -12.01
CA PRO A 29 9.43 1.71 -12.10
C PRO A 29 8.45 2.73 -11.51
N GLN A 30 7.17 2.57 -11.81
CA GLN A 30 6.10 3.45 -11.35
C GLN A 30 5.89 3.32 -9.83
N LEU A 31 5.82 2.09 -9.34
CA LEU A 31 5.70 1.78 -7.91
C LEU A 31 6.90 2.29 -7.13
N THR A 32 8.12 2.10 -7.65
CA THR A 32 9.34 2.59 -7.00
C THR A 32 9.32 4.11 -6.89
N LYS A 33 8.96 4.82 -7.97
CA LYS A 33 8.84 6.28 -7.97
C LYS A 33 7.81 6.75 -6.95
N LEU A 34 6.61 6.16 -6.98
CA LEU A 34 5.52 6.50 -6.06
C LEU A 34 5.89 6.24 -4.59
N LEU A 35 6.42 5.06 -4.29
CA LEU A 35 6.79 4.68 -2.92
C LEU A 35 7.94 5.56 -2.40
N LYS A 36 8.95 5.87 -3.22
CA LYS A 36 10.03 6.81 -2.83
C LYS A 36 9.47 8.21 -2.53
N GLN A 37 8.54 8.70 -3.36
CA GLN A 37 7.88 9.98 -3.12
C GLN A 37 7.09 9.96 -1.81
N LYS A 38 6.25 8.93 -1.61
CA LYS A 38 5.45 8.78 -0.39
C LYS A 38 6.32 8.62 0.86
N LEU A 39 7.47 7.96 0.75
CA LEU A 39 8.43 7.86 1.84
C LEU A 39 8.99 9.23 2.23
N LYS A 40 9.35 10.07 1.25
CA LYS A 40 9.82 11.45 1.50
C LYS A 40 8.74 12.30 2.18
N GLU A 41 7.52 12.27 1.64
CA GLU A 41 6.35 12.98 2.21
C GLU A 41 6.09 12.55 3.67
N THR A 42 6.03 11.23 3.91
CA THR A 42 5.81 10.65 5.24
C THR A 42 6.90 11.06 6.23
N HIS A 43 8.16 11.04 5.80
CA HIS A 43 9.28 11.44 6.63
C HIS A 43 9.26 12.93 6.98
N ALA A 44 8.87 13.79 6.04
CA ALA A 44 8.72 15.23 6.30
C ALA A 44 7.61 15.49 7.33
N ILE A 45 6.45 14.83 7.19
CA ILE A 45 5.36 14.97 8.16
C ILE A 45 5.78 14.44 9.53
N ARG A 46 6.44 13.27 9.59
CA ARG A 46 6.95 12.71 10.85
C ARG A 46 7.86 13.69 11.58
N LYS A 47 8.81 14.31 10.86
CA LYS A 47 9.72 15.32 11.43
C LYS A 47 8.98 16.55 11.94
N ARG A 48 7.98 17.02 11.20
CA ARG A 48 7.13 18.14 11.63
C ARG A 48 6.36 17.78 12.91
N SER A 49 5.67 16.65 12.95
CA SER A 49 4.94 16.19 14.15
C SER A 49 5.86 16.04 15.36
N GLN A 50 7.10 15.57 15.16
CA GLN A 50 8.10 15.50 16.23
C GLN A 50 8.49 16.90 16.73
N ALA A 51 8.85 17.83 15.85
CA ALA A 51 9.24 19.18 16.25
C ALA A 51 8.09 19.92 16.96
N GLU A 52 6.86 19.76 16.49
CA GLU A 52 5.66 20.35 17.12
C GLU A 52 5.39 19.75 18.50
N ARG A 53 5.59 18.43 18.67
CA ARG A 53 5.48 17.74 19.96
C ARG A 53 6.55 18.21 20.94
N ASP A 54 7.79 18.33 20.48
CA ASP A 54 8.94 18.74 21.30
C ASP A 54 8.83 20.22 21.74
N ALA A 55 8.12 21.05 20.97
CA ALA A 55 7.88 22.46 21.28
C ALA A 55 6.61 22.71 22.13
N CYS A 56 5.81 21.69 22.42
CA CYS A 56 4.52 21.85 23.10
C CYS A 56 4.67 21.78 24.62
N SER A 57 4.11 22.75 25.33
CA SER A 57 4.07 22.78 26.80
C SER A 57 2.80 22.16 27.40
N VAL A 58 1.87 21.67 26.57
CA VAL A 58 0.57 21.13 27.00
C VAL A 58 0.54 19.63 26.70
N ASP A 59 0.45 18.82 27.75
CA ASP A 59 0.58 17.36 27.67
C ASP A 59 -0.40 16.71 26.69
N SER A 60 -1.68 17.09 26.71
CA SER A 60 -2.71 16.50 25.83
C SER A 60 -2.45 16.78 24.34
N GLN A 61 -1.82 17.90 24.01
CA GLN A 61 -1.41 18.19 22.64
C GLN A 61 -0.13 17.43 22.27
N ALA A 62 0.83 17.32 23.20
CA ALA A 62 2.03 16.51 23.00
C ALA A 62 1.70 15.03 22.76
N GLU A 63 0.75 14.45 23.51
CA GLU A 63 0.26 13.08 23.33
C GLU A 63 -0.35 12.85 21.96
N ARG A 64 -1.29 13.71 21.54
CA ARG A 64 -1.91 13.62 20.21
C ARG A 64 -0.86 13.69 19.09
N ARG A 65 0.17 14.55 19.25
CA ARG A 65 1.25 14.68 18.28
C ARG A 65 2.19 13.48 18.29
N ASP A 66 2.40 12.84 19.43
CA ASP A 66 3.14 11.58 19.51
C ASP A 66 2.39 10.43 18.82
N GLU A 67 1.06 10.36 18.93
CA GLU A 67 0.24 9.42 18.17
C GLU A 67 0.36 9.63 16.65
N GLU A 68 0.30 10.89 16.21
CA GLU A 68 0.54 11.25 14.81
C GLU A 68 1.95 10.82 14.36
N TYR A 69 2.98 11.11 15.17
CA TYR A 69 4.34 10.67 14.92
C TYR A 69 4.42 9.15 14.75
N LYS A 70 3.86 8.38 15.69
CA LYS A 70 3.83 6.90 15.67
C LYS A 70 3.14 6.37 14.41
N LYS A 71 2.04 7.00 14.00
CA LYS A 71 1.32 6.65 12.76
C LYS A 71 2.19 6.84 11.52
N TYR A 72 2.87 7.97 11.40
CA TYR A 72 3.75 8.23 10.25
C TYR A 72 5.02 7.39 10.28
N ASP A 73 5.57 7.09 11.47
CA ASP A 73 6.70 6.17 11.59
C ASP A 73 6.33 4.75 11.12
N LYS A 74 5.19 4.22 11.57
CA LYS A 74 4.66 2.92 11.13
C LYS A 74 4.44 2.89 9.61
N THR A 75 3.85 3.95 9.06
CA THR A 75 3.60 4.08 7.62
C THR A 75 4.91 4.12 6.84
N GLY A 76 5.89 4.89 7.30
CA GLY A 76 7.21 4.98 6.67
C GLY A 76 7.94 3.64 6.66
N LYS A 77 7.90 2.90 7.77
CA LYS A 77 8.45 1.53 7.87
C LYS A 77 7.79 0.58 6.88
N GLN A 78 6.47 0.62 6.75
CA GLN A 78 5.74 -0.22 5.78
C GLN A 78 6.12 0.12 4.34
N ILE A 79 6.20 1.41 3.98
CA ILE A 79 6.62 1.84 2.64
C ILE A 79 8.04 1.36 2.33
N TYR A 80 8.96 1.50 3.29
CA TYR A 80 10.35 1.04 3.15
C TYR A 80 10.44 -0.48 2.95
N LEU A 81 9.70 -1.25 3.74
CA LEU A 81 9.63 -2.71 3.58
C LEU A 81 9.05 -3.09 2.21
N SER A 82 8.01 -2.40 1.75
CA SER A 82 7.45 -2.60 0.41
C SER A 82 8.46 -2.32 -0.69
N LEU A 83 9.26 -1.24 -0.58
CA LEU A 83 10.35 -0.95 -1.52
C LEU A 83 11.39 -2.08 -1.53
N LYS A 84 11.84 -2.53 -0.36
CA LYS A 84 12.83 -3.62 -0.24
C LYS A 84 12.32 -4.95 -0.78
N ASN A 85 11.05 -5.25 -0.58
CA ASN A 85 10.46 -6.51 -1.01
C ASN A 85 9.97 -6.47 -2.46
N LEU A 86 9.97 -5.32 -3.13
CA LEU A 86 9.50 -5.19 -4.51
C LEU A 86 10.27 -6.10 -5.47
N ASP A 87 11.58 -6.23 -5.27
CA ASP A 87 12.43 -7.16 -6.02
C ASP A 87 12.01 -8.62 -5.81
N LYS A 88 11.70 -9.01 -4.57
CA LYS A 88 11.22 -10.36 -4.26
C LYS A 88 9.89 -10.67 -4.95
N PHE A 89 8.97 -9.70 -4.97
CA PHE A 89 7.70 -9.87 -5.70
C PHE A 89 7.91 -10.01 -7.21
N CYS A 90 8.90 -9.32 -7.77
CA CYS A 90 9.25 -9.45 -9.19
C CYS A 90 9.84 -10.83 -9.54
N GLN A 91 10.43 -11.54 -8.57
CA GLN A 91 10.98 -12.88 -8.78
C GLN A 91 9.93 -14.00 -8.63
N ALA A 92 8.76 -13.69 -8.06
CA ALA A 92 7.69 -14.67 -7.89
C ALA A 92 6.95 -14.91 -9.23
N SER A 93 6.59 -16.16 -9.51
CA SER A 93 5.82 -16.50 -10.73
C SER A 93 4.46 -15.78 -10.76
N LYS A 94 3.75 -15.74 -9.63
CA LYS A 94 2.47 -15.02 -9.45
C LYS A 94 2.44 -14.34 -8.07
N PRO A 95 3.03 -13.13 -7.91
CA PRO A 95 3.20 -12.48 -6.60
C PRO A 95 1.91 -12.20 -5.84
N PHE A 96 0.77 -12.13 -6.54
CA PHE A 96 -0.53 -11.77 -5.95
C PHE A 96 -1.60 -12.87 -6.09
N SER A 97 -1.18 -14.12 -6.26
CA SER A 97 -2.11 -15.27 -6.38
C SER A 97 -2.87 -15.54 -5.08
N HIS A 98 -2.22 -15.35 -3.92
CA HIS A 98 -2.79 -15.68 -2.62
C HIS A 98 -4.01 -14.80 -2.27
N PRO A 99 -5.11 -15.37 -1.72
CA PRO A 99 -6.34 -14.65 -1.35
C PRO A 99 -6.14 -13.40 -0.51
N PHE A 100 -5.12 -13.39 0.34
CA PHE A 100 -4.73 -12.23 1.15
C PHE A 100 -4.71 -10.91 0.36
N TYR A 101 -4.24 -10.91 -0.89
CA TYR A 101 -4.10 -9.68 -1.69
C TYR A 101 -5.42 -9.16 -2.28
N TRP A 102 -6.48 -9.97 -2.28
CA TRP A 102 -7.73 -9.64 -2.94
C TRP A 102 -8.99 -9.96 -2.13
N ALA A 103 -8.85 -10.45 -0.90
CA ALA A 103 -9.95 -10.77 0.00
C ALA A 103 -10.89 -9.56 0.26
N ALA A 104 -10.33 -8.36 0.35
CA ALA A 104 -11.13 -7.13 0.51
C ALA A 104 -12.10 -6.88 -0.66
N PHE A 105 -11.74 -7.33 -1.87
CA PHE A 105 -12.61 -7.21 -3.04
C PHE A 105 -13.67 -8.33 -3.11
N THR A 106 -13.47 -9.45 -2.40
CA THR A 106 -14.46 -10.55 -2.34
C THR A 106 -15.47 -10.38 -1.21
N CYS A 107 -15.05 -9.86 -0.05
CA CYS A 107 -15.92 -9.68 1.11
C CYS A 107 -16.92 -8.50 0.97
N THR A 108 -16.67 -7.56 0.05
CA THR A 108 -17.57 -6.42 -0.21
C THR A 108 -18.74 -6.74 -1.14
N GLY A 109 -19.01 -8.03 -1.41
CA GLY A 109 -20.21 -8.46 -2.14
C GLY A 109 -20.20 -8.15 -3.64
N VAL A 110 -19.03 -7.97 -4.26
CA VAL A 110 -18.91 -7.85 -5.74
C VAL A 110 -18.83 -9.24 -6.41
N GLY A 111 -18.81 -10.31 -5.61
CA GLY A 111 -18.84 -11.69 -6.08
C GLY A 111 -20.24 -12.30 -5.98
N ASN A 112 -21.19 -11.84 -6.81
CA ASN A 112 -22.39 -12.65 -7.09
C ASN A 112 -22.14 -13.42 -8.39
N THR A 113 -21.46 -14.56 -8.28
CA THR A 113 -21.78 -15.81 -8.98
C THR A 113 -20.84 -16.95 -8.55
N PRO A 114 -21.35 -18.19 -8.49
CA PRO A 114 -20.72 -19.32 -7.82
C PRO A 114 -19.59 -19.91 -8.67
N LEU A 115 -18.55 -20.39 -7.99
CA LEU A 115 -17.59 -21.32 -8.58
C LEU A 115 -18.31 -22.67 -8.73
N CYS A 116 -18.60 -23.05 -9.98
CA CYS A 116 -18.64 -24.46 -10.37
C CYS A 116 -17.24 -25.06 -10.25
#